data_AF-A0A7Y9KZ46-F1
#
_entry.id   AF-A0A7Y9KZ46-F1
#
_cell.length_a   1.000
_cell.length_b   1.000
_cell.length_c   1.000
_cell.angle_alpha   90.00
_cell.angle_beta   90.00
_cell.angle_gamma   90.00
#
_symmetry.space_group_name_H-M   'P 1'
#
loop_
_entity.id
_entity.type
_entity.pdbx_description
1 polymer ?
#
loop_
_entity_poly.entity_id
_entity_poly.type
_entity_poly.pdbx_seq_one_letter_code
_entity_poly.pdbx_strand_id
1 'polypeptide(L)' 'MARIAYKRGDPIFVNKFHPRPTKNDTDLALAIGAVETIGWALIDRQSEGEGLQRFVSLTFRRR' A
#
# COMPACT_ATOMS: atom_id res chain seq x y z
N MET A 1 0.02 -5.81 -9.49
CA MET A 1 -0.73 -4.56 -9.78
C MET A 1 0.15 -3.31 -9.77
N ALA A 2 0.91 -3.02 -8.71
CA ALA A 2 1.80 -1.83 -8.64
C ALA A 2 2.76 -1.67 -9.84
N ARG A 3 3.39 -2.77 -10.28
CA ARG A 3 4.30 -2.76 -11.45
C ARG A 3 3.59 -2.53 -12.78
N ILE A 4 2.31 -2.93 -12.88
CA ILE A 4 1.49 -2.70 -14.07
C ILE A 4 1.08 -1.23 -14.13
N ALA A 5 0.58 -0.67 -13.01
CA ALA A 5 0.25 0.75 -12.89
C ALA A 5 1.46 1.65 -13.21
N TYR A 6 2.65 1.27 -12.72
CA TYR A 6 3.88 2.02 -12.99
C TYR A 6 4.23 2.01 -14.49
N LYS A 7 4.14 0.83 -15.13
CA LYS A 7 4.36 0.68 -16.57
C LYS A 7 3.32 1.41 -17.41
N ARG A 8 2.07 1.51 -16.94
CA ARG A 8 0.99 2.23 -17.62
C ARG A 8 1.19 3.74 -17.62
N GLY A 9 2.02 4.28 -16.72
CA GLY A 9 2.22 5.72 -16.61
C GLY A 9 1.39 6.37 -15.50
N ASP A 10 0.78 5.59 -14.61
CA ASP A 10 -0.13 6.14 -13.62
C ASP A 10 0.60 7.10 -12.67
N PRO A 11 0.01 8.28 -12.37
CA PRO A 11 0.61 9.25 -11.45
C PRO A 11 0.46 8.81 -9.98
N ILE A 12 -0.62 8.09 -9.68
CA ILE A 12 -1.00 7.64 -8.33
C ILE A 12 -1.33 6.16 -8.37
N PHE A 13 -0.91 5.43 -7.35
CA PHE A 13 -1.27 4.04 -7.13
C PHE A 13 -1.82 3.86 -5.72
N VAL A 14 -2.98 3.22 -5.60
CA VAL A 14 -3.61 2.92 -4.31
C VAL A 14 -3.57 1.42 -4.09
N ASN A 15 -3.07 0.99 -2.92
CA ASN A 15 -3.02 -0.39 -2.50
C ASN A 15 -3.83 -0.57 -1.21
N LYS A 16 -4.78 -1.50 -1.22
CA LYS A 16 -5.54 -1.88 -0.03
C LYS A 16 -4.84 -3.04 0.65
N PHE A 17 -4.33 -2.78 1.85
CA PHE A 17 -3.66 -3.77 2.67
C PHE A 17 -4.59 -4.24 3.78
N HIS A 18 -4.80 -5.55 3.89
CA HIS A 18 -5.62 -6.14 4.95
C HIS A 18 -4.71 -6.73 6.03
N PRO A 19 -4.53 -6.02 7.16
CA PRO A 19 -3.65 -6.48 8.20
C PRO A 19 -4.16 -7.74 8.87
N ARG A 20 -3.25 -8.70 9.08
CA ARG A 20 -3.55 -9.89 9.88
C ARG A 20 -3.48 -9.55 11.38
N PRO A 21 -4.31 -10.19 12.23
CA PRO A 21 -4.42 -9.86 13.66
C PRO A 21 -3.10 -9.90 14.46
N THR A 22 -2.11 -10.67 14.01
CA THR A 22 -0.93 -11.02 14.81
C THR A 22 0.38 -10.39 14.35
N LYS A 23 0.47 -9.80 13.15
CA LYS A 23 1.72 -9.23 12.58
C LYS A 23 1.49 -7.99 11.72
N ASN A 24 0.71 -7.05 12.25
CA ASN A 24 0.19 -5.92 11.51
C ASN A 24 1.31 -5.00 10.95
N ASP A 25 2.18 -4.49 11.82
CA ASP A 25 3.16 -3.47 11.44
C ASP A 25 4.28 -4.00 10.53
N THR A 26 4.74 -5.23 10.77
CA THR A 26 5.81 -5.84 9.95
C THR A 26 5.32 -6.19 8.55
N ASP A 27 4.13 -6.81 8.44
CA ASP A 27 3.56 -7.13 7.12
C ASP A 27 3.24 -5.84 6.34
N LEU A 28 2.80 -4.78 7.03
CA LEU A 28 2.56 -3.47 6.43
C LEU A 28 3.85 -2.83 5.89
N ALA A 29 4.93 -2.83 6.69
CA ALA A 29 6.22 -2.27 6.27
C ALA A 29 6.79 -3.02 5.05
N LEU A 30 6.65 -4.35 5.02
CA LEU A 30 7.05 -5.17 3.88
C LEU A 30 6.21 -4.85 2.63
N ALA A 31 4.91 -4.66 2.78
CA ALA A 31 4.02 -4.30 1.67
C ALA A 31 4.36 -2.92 1.08
N ILE A 32 4.68 -1.94 1.93
CA ILE A 32 5.13 -0.61 1.51
C ILE A 32 6.46 -0.73 0.76
N GLY A 33 7.46 -1.38 1.37
CA GLY A 33 8.79 -1.53 0.75
C GLY A 33 8.74 -2.23 -0.60
N ALA A 34 7.91 -3.27 -0.75
CA ALA A 34 7.72 -3.95 -2.03
C ALA A 34 7.18 -3.02 -3.13
N VAL A 35 6.32 -2.07 -2.79
CA VAL A 35 5.81 -1.06 -3.74
C VAL A 35 6.88 0.01 -4.01
N GLU A 36 7.63 0.44 -2.99
CA GLU A 36 8.69 1.44 -3.14
C GLU A 36 9.85 0.96 -4.01
N THR A 37 10.22 -0.33 -3.95
CA THR A 37 11.24 -0.92 -4.84
C THR A 37 10.90 -0.85 -6.34
N ILE A 38 9.62 -0.64 -6.68
CA ILE A 38 9.18 -0.46 -8.07
C ILE A 38 9.42 0.98 -8.56
N GLY A 39 9.67 1.93 -7.66
CA GLY A 39 9.79 3.36 -7.96
C GLY A 39 8.57 4.18 -7.55
N TRP A 40 7.70 3.62 -6.71
CA TRP A 40 6.64 4.37 -6.04
C TRP A 40 7.17 4.99 -4.74
N ALA A 41 6.54 6.04 -4.25
CA ALA A 41 6.82 6.65 -2.95
C ALA A 41 5.52 6.78 -2.17
N LEU A 42 5.49 6.28 -0.94
CA LEU A 42 4.30 6.41 -0.09
C LEU A 42 4.06 7.90 0.24
N ILE A 43 2.83 8.36 0.07
CA ILE A 43 2.43 9.74 0.41
C ILE A 43 1.34 9.81 1.45
N ASP A 44 0.51 8.78 1.54
CA ASP A 44 -0.59 8.74 2.49
C ASP A 44 -0.92 7.31 2.92
N ARG A 45 -1.35 7.18 4.16
CA ARG A 45 -1.74 5.93 4.80
C ARG A 45 -2.99 6.18 5.62
N GLN A 46 -4.11 5.64 5.17
CA GLN A 46 -5.39 5.70 5.88
C GLN A 46 -5.76 4.33 6.41
N SER A 47 -5.97 4.24 7.72
CA SER A 47 -6.53 3.04 8.33
C SER A 47 -8.05 3.18 8.32
N GLU A 48 -8.73 2.26 7.64
CA GLU A 48 -10.17 2.28 7.45
C GLU A 48 -10.79 0.97 7.97
N GLY A 49 -12.03 1.05 8.45
CA GLY A 49 -12.82 -0.10 8.90
C GLY A 49 -12.78 -0.37 10.41
N GLU A 50 -13.88 -0.94 10.91
CA GLU A 50 -14.04 -1.39 12.29
C GLU A 50 -14.08 -2.93 12.36
N GLY A 51 -13.61 -3.49 13.49
CA GLY A 51 -13.67 -4.93 13.74
C GLY A 51 -12.88 -5.79 12.73
N LEU A 52 -13.55 -6.78 12.13
CA LEU A 52 -12.97 -7.76 11.22
C LEU A 52 -12.68 -7.21 9.80
N GLN A 53 -13.17 -6.01 9.47
CA GLN A 53 -12.97 -5.37 8.16
C GLN A 53 -11.90 -4.28 8.20
N ARG A 54 -10.96 -4.32 9.15
CA ARG A 54 -9.85 -3.38 9.16
C ARG A 54 -8.99 -3.55 7.91
N PHE A 55 -8.80 -2.47 7.17
CA PHE A 55 -7.85 -2.37 6.08
C PHE A 55 -7.08 -1.05 6.15
N VAL A 56 -5.93 -1.02 5.49
CA VAL A 56 -5.09 0.16 5.37
C VAL A 56 -5.01 0.51 3.89
N SER A 57 -5.60 1.64 3.53
CA SER A 57 -5.44 2.26 2.22
C SER A 57 -4.08 2.95 2.16
N LEU A 58 -3.21 2.46 1.29
CA LEU A 58 -1.89 3.04 1.05
C LEU A 58 -1.89 3.74 -0.29
N THR A 59 -1.63 5.05 -0.29
CA THR A 59 -1.55 5.87 -1.49
C THR A 59 -0.09 6.18 -1.79
N PHE A 60 0.30 5.89 -3.02
CA PHE A 60 1.64 6.09 -3.51
C PHE A 60 1.64 7.06 -4.69
N ARG A 61 2.66 7.91 -4.76
CA ARG A 61 2.98 8.70 -5.96
C ARG A 61 4.14 8.08 -6.71
N ARG A 62 4.17 8.32 -8.01
CA ARG A 62 5.33 7.95 -8.82
C ARG A 62 6.55 8.80 -8.44
N ARG A 63 7.71 8.15 -8.32
CA ARG A 63 9.01 8.80 -8.17
C ARG A 63 9.68 9.02 -9.52
#